data_AF-A0A961CCF4-F1
#
_entry.id   AF-A0A961CCF4-F1
#
_cell.length_a   1.000
_cell.length_b   1.000
_cell.length_c   1.000
_cell.angle_alpha   90.00
_cell.angle_beta   90.00
_cell.angle_gamma   90.00
#
_symmetry.space_group_name_H-M   'P 1'
#
loop_
_entity.id
_entity.type
_entity.pdbx_description
1 polymer ?
#
loop_
_entity_poly.entity_id
_entity_poly.type
_entity_poly.pdbx_seq_one_letter_code
_entity_poly.pdbx_strand_id
1 'polypeptide(L)' 'IADLRVRHYGARARVELPLDVLSGLEPQAQAAVVDAVRSAGFAEVDLDPAGLRSGNLNLALR' A
#
# COMPACT_ATOMS: atom_id res chain seq x y z
N ILE A 1 -4.61 -12.02 7.62
CA ILE A 1 -3.46 -11.21 7.14
C ILE A 1 -4.00 -10.36 5.99
N ALA A 2 -3.87 -9.04 6.05
CA ALA A 2 -4.32 -8.16 4.98
C ALA A 2 -3.30 -8.13 3.84
N ASP A 3 -3.77 -7.99 2.60
CA ASP A 3 -2.89 -7.84 1.44
C ASP A 3 -2.16 -6.49 1.48
N LEU A 4 -0.89 -6.46 1.06
CA LEU A 4 -0.08 -5.24 0.93
C LEU A 4 0.77 -5.35 -0.33
N ARG A 5 0.86 -4.27 -1.09
CA ARG A 5 1.74 -4.20 -2.27
C ARG A 5 2.65 -2.98 -2.19
N VAL A 6 3.93 -3.18 -2.49
CA VAL A 6 4.88 -2.09 -2.77
C VAL A 6 5.18 -2.10 -4.26
N ARG A 7 4.84 -0.99 -4.95
CA ARG A 7 5.13 -0.80 -6.38
C ARG A 7 6.41 -0.02 -6.53
N HIS A 8 7.32 -0.56 -7.33
CA HIS A 8 8.63 0.02 -7.59
C HIS A 8 8.59 0.89 -8.86
N TYR A 9 9.00 2.16 -8.73
CA TYR A 9 9.10 3.15 -9.81
C TYR A 9 10.52 3.74 -9.91
N GLY A 10 11.55 2.91 -9.72
CA GLY A 10 12.93 3.36 -9.61
C GLY A 10 13.20 3.93 -8.21
N ALA A 11 13.60 5.20 -8.13
CA ALA A 11 13.90 5.84 -6.85
C ALA A 11 12.67 6.02 -5.94
N ARG A 12 11.46 5.90 -6.51
CA ARG A 12 10.19 6.04 -5.81
C ARG A 12 9.51 4.69 -5.61
N ALA A 13 8.87 4.50 -4.46
CA ALA A 13 7.94 3.40 -4.22
C ALA A 13 6.55 3.91 -3.84
N ARG A 14 5.53 3.15 -4.22
CA ARG A 14 4.14 3.38 -3.78
C ARG A 14 3.62 2.20 -3.02
N VAL A 15 3.03 2.46 -1.86
CA VAL A 15 2.42 1.44 -1.00
C VAL A 15 0.92 1.42 -1.24
N GLU A 16 0.38 0.25 -1.56
CA GLU A 16 -1.06 0.00 -1.70
C GLU A 16 -1.53 -0.91 -0.55
N LEU A 17 -2.56 -0.46 0.17
CA LEU A 17 -3.26 -1.20 1.22
C LEU A 17 -4.76 -1.26 0.89
N PRO A 18 -5.49 -2.33 1.26
CA PRO A 18 -6.94 -2.37 1.20
C PRO A 18 -7.56 -1.10 1.77
N LEU A 19 -8.57 -0.56 1.10
CA LEU A 19 -9.10 0.77 1.43
C LEU A 19 -9.72 0.81 2.82
N ASP A 20 -10.33 -0.30 3.25
CA ASP A 20 -10.84 -0.49 4.61
C ASP A 20 -9.72 -0.40 5.66
N VAL A 21 -8.58 -1.03 5.40
CA VAL A 21 -7.37 -0.93 6.24
C VAL A 21 -6.83 0.51 6.24
N LEU A 22 -6.68 1.12 5.05
CA LEU A 22 -6.14 2.48 4.92
C LEU A 22 -7.00 3.51 5.65
N SER A 23 -8.33 3.38 5.56
CA SER A 23 -9.28 4.28 6.22
C SER A 23 -9.28 4.17 7.75
N GLY A 24 -8.88 3.01 8.29
CA GLY A 24 -8.79 2.78 9.73
C GLY A 24 -7.39 3.02 10.32
N LEU A 25 -6.39 3.39 9.49
CA LEU A 25 -5.03 3.63 9.97
C LEU A 25 -4.88 5.04 10.54
N GLU A 26 -4.44 5.10 11.79
CA GLU A 26 -4.00 6.34 12.43
C GLU A 26 -2.83 6.98 11.65
N PRO A 27 -2.72 8.33 11.62
CA PRO A 27 -1.67 9.02 10.87
C PRO A 27 -0.24 8.55 11.20
N GLN A 28 0.03 8.20 12.46
CA GLN A 28 1.33 7.70 12.91
C GLN A 28 1.63 6.32 12.35
N ALA A 29 0.59 5.47 12.19
CA ALA A 29 0.74 4.17 11.57
C ALA A 29 0.95 4.30 10.05
N GLN A 30 0.28 5.26 9.40
CA GLN A 30 0.55 5.59 7.99
C GLN A 30 2.01 6.03 7.79
N ALA A 31 2.53 6.90 8.65
CA ALA A 31 3.92 7.32 8.63
C ALA A 31 4.88 6.14 8.85
N ALA A 32 4.60 5.27 9.82
CA ALA A 32 5.42 4.09 10.08
C ALA A 32 5.51 3.13 8.88
N VAL A 33 4.41 2.96 8.13
CA VAL A 33 4.42 2.16 6.89
C VAL A 33 5.32 2.80 5.83
N VAL A 34 5.20 4.12 5.64
CA VAL A 34 6.03 4.87 4.69
C VAL A 34 7.51 4.76 5.07
N ASP A 35 7.85 4.96 6.35
CA ASP A 35 9.22 4.90 6.84
C ASP A 35 9.82 3.50 6.73
N ALA A 36 9.04 2.46 7.03
CA ALA A 36 9.47 1.08 6.86
C ALA A 36 9.85 0.79 5.39
N VAL A 37 9.02 1.20 4.43
CA VAL A 37 9.34 1.02 3.01
C VAL A 37 10.50 1.91 2.58
N ARG A 38 10.60 3.14 3.09
CA ARG A 38 11.72 4.03 2.81
C ARG A 38 13.05 3.45 3.28
N SER A 39 13.06 2.79 4.43
CA SER A 39 14.24 2.11 4.98
C SER A 39 14.78 0.98 4.09
N ALA A 40 13.97 0.49 3.15
CA ALA A 40 14.40 -0.47 2.13
C ALA A 40 15.26 0.16 1.00
N GLY A 41 15.46 1.49 1.01
CA GLY A 41 16.38 2.18 0.08
C GLY A 41 15.72 3.09 -0.96
N PHE A 42 14.41 3.34 -0.87
CA PHE A 42 13.73 4.28 -1.76
C PHE A 42 13.98 5.74 -1.33
N ALA A 43 14.20 6.62 -2.30
CA ALA A 43 14.36 8.05 -2.04
C ALA A 43 13.02 8.70 -1.64
N GLU A 44 11.94 8.26 -2.30
CA GLU A 44 10.58 8.75 -2.14
C GLU A 44 9.61 7.59 -1.92
N VAL A 45 8.68 7.73 -0.97
CA VAL A 45 7.65 6.74 -0.70
C VAL A 45 6.32 7.44 -0.45
N ASP A 46 5.25 6.96 -1.09
CA ASP A 46 3.88 7.42 -0.88
C ASP A 46 2.91 6.27 -0.64
N LEU A 47 1.84 6.54 0.14
CA LEU A 47 0.66 5.68 0.23
C LEU A 47 -0.32 6.05 -0.88
N ASP A 48 -0.84 5.06 -1.60
CA ASP A 48 -1.86 5.31 -2.62
C ASP A 48 -3.22 5.57 -1.95
N PRO A 49 -3.81 6.77 -2.07
CA PRO A 49 -5.13 7.06 -1.51
C PRO A 49 -6.25 6.26 -2.19
N ALA A 50 -6.03 5.72 -3.39
CA ALA A 50 -6.97 4.81 -4.04
C ALA A 50 -6.96 3.40 -3.43
N GLY A 51 -5.97 3.09 -2.58
CA GLY A 51 -5.78 1.79 -1.97
C GLY A 51 -5.44 0.67 -2.96
N LEU A 52 -5.28 -0.52 -2.42
CA LEU A 52 -5.11 -1.75 -3.18
C LEU A 52 -6.44 -2.11 -3.84
N ARG A 53 -6.49 -2.02 -5.15
CA ARG A 53 -7.55 -2.66 -5.93
C ARG A 53 -7.20 -4.14 -6.06
N SER A 54 -7.82 -4.99 -5.23
CA SER A 54 -7.81 -6.41 -5.51
C SER A 54 -8.59 -6.60 -6.81
N GLY A 55 -7.89 -6.99 -7.88
CA GLY A 55 -8.58 -7.47 -9.06
C GLY A 55 -9.33 -8.72 -8.65
N ASN A 56 -10.61 -8.60 -8.31
CA ASN A 56 -11.47 -9.75 -8.14
C ASN A 56 -11.73 -10.36 -9.52
N LEU A 57 -10.73 -11.06 -10.06
CA LEU A 57 -10.94 -12.07 -11.09
C LEU A 57 -11.38 -13.41 -10.47
N ASN A 58 -11.80 -13.41 -9.20
CA ASN A 58 -12.35 -14.59 -8.50
C ASN A 58 -13.83 -14.40 -8.12
N LEU A 59 -14.60 -13.67 -8.95
CA LEU A 59 -16.06 -13.77 -8.97
C LEU A 59 -16.55 -14.26 -10.35
N ALA A 60 -15.77 -15.10 -11.02
CA ALA A 60 -16.12 -15.73 -12.28
C ALA A 60 -16.34 -17.25 -12.12
N LEU A 61 -17.05 -17.68 -11.08
CA LEU A 61 -17.74 -18.98 -11.02
C LEU A 61 -18.90 -18.87 -10.03
N ARG A 62 -20.07 -18.42 -10.49
CA ARG A 62 -21.35 -18.86 -9.94
C ARG A 62 -22.37 -18.98 -11.05
#